data_AF-A0A512NLK5-F1
#
_entry.id   AF-A0A512NLK5-F1
#
_cell.length_a   1.000
_cell.length_b   1.000
_cell.length_c   1.000
_cell.angle_alpha   90.00
_cell.angle_beta   90.00
_cell.angle_gamma   90.00
#
_symmetry.space_group_name_H-M   'P 1'
#
loop_
_entity.id
_entity.type
_entity.pdbx_description
1 polymer ?
#
loop_
_entity_poly.entity_id
_entity_poly.type
_entity_poly.pdbx_seq_one_letter_code
_entity_poly.pdbx_strand_id
1 'polypeptide(L)'
;MSSRLCLPTPWGCVVRRSIGTLLAALSVAILPAAELQAQSIRVFEWNRGNSTVGILLLHGLGGCAVPTGSDAKTWCSGGATDSFRNAATSASWPAIMSADARPLLSTALPGTPSKPLLMRDLGVWGVDYSAATTALCTNFSIPQLAQTIQGQLASSGFFDRYESVIIVAHSMGGLLIKQMIQNWVIKDDPVRHRIIGVMLLGVPSQGSPAAPTGVWQYLAEALGLDHLAKVCGRQVKDLVGADENTWLQSLETSWQSMLTRLRRDSRSQLPMTGCAYETVPERITAGFKSTIVPMLYANTQCSISNFPIGEQHTRLPKPASSAADVHSAWLLPSLIDILKHWSEQPLGNFRPDPSALQGGTLAEVKRWLSSRQAAFSLDLDPVTAAYRIKDTPYKGPNLYAVVMAIVSENPPLCMEGSFPPDKQAVVTLRADKPCK
;
A
#
# COMPACT_ATOMS: atom_id res chain seq x y z
N MET A 1 -40.31 -57.04 -11.61
CA MET A 1 -41.49 -57.43 -10.81
C MET A 1 -41.40 -56.68 -9.49
N SER A 2 -42.16 -55.59 -9.34
CA SER A 2 -42.07 -54.71 -8.17
C SER A 2 -43.34 -54.89 -7.32
N SER A 3 -43.16 -55.60 -6.21
CA SER A 3 -44.15 -55.83 -5.16
C SER A 3 -44.35 -54.56 -4.33
N ARG A 4 -45.56 -53.98 -4.38
CA ARG A 4 -45.96 -52.87 -3.50
C ARG A 4 -46.51 -53.43 -2.19
N LEU A 5 -45.87 -53.08 -1.08
CA LEU A 5 -46.44 -53.26 0.26
C LEU A 5 -47.55 -52.22 0.48
N CYS A 6 -48.74 -52.69 0.86
CA CYS A 6 -49.80 -51.89 1.47
C CYS A 6 -49.92 -52.29 2.94
N LEU A 7 -49.80 -51.33 3.86
CA LEU A 7 -50.15 -51.50 5.26
C LEU A 7 -51.60 -51.03 5.50
N PRO A 8 -52.38 -51.70 6.36
CA PRO A 8 -53.78 -51.36 6.59
C PRO A 8 -53.91 -50.23 7.62
N THR A 9 -54.70 -49.21 7.29
CA THR A 9 -55.27 -48.25 8.24
C THR A 9 -56.79 -48.14 8.04
N PRO A 10 -57.57 -47.69 9.05
CA PRO A 10 -59.04 -47.76 9.01
C PRO A 10 -59.70 -46.70 8.10
N TRP A 11 -58.92 -45.90 7.38
CA TRP A 11 -59.41 -44.76 6.61
C TRP A 11 -58.72 -44.72 5.25
N GLY A 12 -59.27 -45.42 4.26
CA GLY A 12 -59.17 -45.14 2.82
C GLY A 12 -57.76 -45.07 2.18
N CYS A 13 -57.55 -45.86 1.13
CA CYS A 13 -56.34 -45.82 0.30
C CYS A 13 -56.28 -44.50 -0.51
N VAL A 14 -55.47 -43.53 -0.05
CA VAL A 14 -55.25 -42.27 -0.79
C VAL A 14 -54.22 -42.49 -1.90
N VAL A 15 -54.68 -42.43 -3.15
CA VAL A 15 -53.82 -42.43 -4.34
C VAL A 15 -53.04 -41.10 -4.40
N ARG A 16 -51.74 -41.13 -4.10
CA ARG A 16 -50.82 -40.00 -4.32
C ARG A 16 -50.74 -39.71 -5.82
N ARG A 17 -51.37 -38.64 -6.30
CA ARG A 17 -51.10 -38.05 -7.62
C ARG A 17 -49.67 -37.50 -7.65
N SER A 18 -48.94 -37.89 -8.68
CA SER A 18 -47.57 -37.52 -9.00
C SER A 18 -47.41 -36.00 -9.09
N ILE A 19 -46.82 -35.38 -8.07
CA ILE A 19 -46.16 -34.07 -8.19
C ILE A 19 -44.71 -34.40 -8.56
N GLY A 20 -44.46 -34.58 -9.85
CA GLY A 20 -43.16 -34.98 -10.37
C GLY A 20 -42.88 -34.29 -11.68
N THR A 21 -42.80 -32.95 -11.68
CA THR A 21 -42.12 -32.13 -12.71
C THR A 21 -42.27 -30.63 -12.40
N LEU A 22 -41.59 -30.11 -11.36
CA LEU A 22 -41.39 -28.66 -11.21
C LEU A 22 -40.22 -28.29 -10.28
N LEU A 23 -39.13 -29.07 -10.32
CA LEU A 23 -37.94 -28.87 -9.46
C LEU A 23 -36.61 -29.01 -10.23
N ALA A 24 -36.61 -28.71 -11.54
CA ALA A 24 -35.41 -28.82 -12.38
C ALA A 24 -35.02 -27.52 -13.12
N ALA A 25 -35.57 -26.36 -12.73
CA ALA A 25 -35.25 -25.07 -13.35
C ALA A 25 -34.98 -23.96 -12.32
N LEU A 26 -34.42 -24.31 -11.16
CA LEU A 26 -33.89 -23.34 -10.20
C LEU A 26 -32.41 -23.64 -9.88
N SER A 27 -31.64 -24.02 -10.90
CA SER A 27 -30.18 -23.91 -10.87
C SER A 27 -29.80 -22.49 -11.32
N VAL A 28 -30.35 -21.47 -10.63
CA VAL A 28 -29.85 -20.11 -10.75
C VAL A 28 -28.45 -20.12 -10.18
N ALA A 29 -27.48 -19.75 -11.00
CA ALA A 29 -26.07 -19.74 -10.69
C ALA A 29 -25.82 -19.01 -9.36
N ILE A 30 -25.55 -19.79 -8.31
CA ILE A 30 -24.90 -19.27 -7.11
C ILE A 30 -23.44 -19.10 -7.52
N LEU A 31 -23.12 -17.99 -8.19
CA LEU A 31 -21.75 -17.52 -8.24
C LEU A 31 -21.29 -17.35 -6.78
N PRO A 32 -20.09 -17.84 -6.40
CA PRO A 32 -19.60 -17.66 -5.05
C PRO A 32 -19.52 -16.15 -4.78
N ALA A 33 -20.20 -15.68 -3.72
CA ALA A 33 -20.28 -14.27 -3.34
C ALA A 33 -18.92 -13.54 -3.23
N ALA A 34 -17.82 -14.29 -3.15
CA ALA A 34 -16.45 -13.79 -3.21
C ALA A 34 -16.09 -13.14 -4.56
N GLU A 35 -16.61 -13.62 -5.69
CA GLU A 35 -16.32 -13.03 -7.01
C GLU A 35 -17.00 -11.66 -7.21
N LEU A 36 -18.19 -11.45 -6.62
CA LEU A 36 -18.88 -10.16 -6.64
C LEU A 36 -18.15 -9.08 -5.83
N GLN A 37 -17.40 -9.46 -4.79
CA GLN A 37 -16.63 -8.50 -3.98
C GLN A 37 -15.32 -8.07 -4.66
N ALA A 38 -14.64 -8.97 -5.37
CA ALA A 38 -13.41 -8.65 -6.09
C ALA A 38 -13.63 -7.63 -7.22
N GLN A 39 -14.82 -7.60 -7.84
CA GLN A 39 -15.19 -6.64 -8.88
C GLN A 39 -15.40 -5.20 -8.37
N SER A 40 -15.35 -4.98 -7.05
CA SER A 40 -15.62 -3.67 -6.43
C SER A 40 -14.37 -2.84 -6.11
N ILE A 41 -13.17 -3.41 -6.31
CA ILE A 41 -11.89 -2.72 -6.10
C ILE A 41 -11.26 -2.45 -7.45
N ARG A 42 -10.88 -1.19 -7.68
CA ARG A 42 -10.24 -0.74 -8.91
C ARG A 42 -8.88 -0.15 -8.58
N VAL A 43 -7.87 -0.60 -9.30
CA VAL A 43 -6.54 -0.01 -9.31
C VAL A 43 -6.35 0.64 -10.66
N PHE A 44 -6.02 1.93 -10.70
CA PHE A 44 -5.89 2.67 -11.95
C PHE A 44 -4.67 3.58 -11.96
N GLU A 45 -4.11 3.77 -13.15
CA GLU A 45 -3.05 4.73 -13.42
C GLU A 45 -3.67 6.08 -13.78
N TRP A 46 -3.29 7.14 -13.06
CA TRP A 46 -3.65 8.52 -13.40
C TRP A 46 -2.64 9.14 -14.35
N ASN A 47 -1.36 8.93 -14.05
CA ASN A 47 -0.25 9.42 -14.82
C ASN A 47 0.89 8.40 -14.74
N ARG A 48 1.48 8.08 -15.87
CA ARG A 48 2.61 7.16 -15.93
C ARG A 48 3.88 7.74 -15.30
N GLY A 49 4.08 9.05 -15.41
CA GLY A 49 5.34 9.71 -15.06
C GLY A 49 6.47 9.36 -16.03
N ASN A 50 7.66 9.93 -15.78
CA ASN A 50 8.89 9.71 -16.54
C ASN A 50 10.03 9.10 -15.69
N SER A 51 9.75 8.73 -14.43
CA SER A 51 10.71 8.13 -13.50
C SER A 51 10.33 6.69 -13.15
N THR A 52 11.25 5.97 -12.51
CA THR A 52 11.01 4.63 -11.94
C THR A 52 10.33 4.69 -10.57
N VAL A 53 9.95 5.89 -10.11
CA VAL A 53 9.30 6.13 -8.82
C VAL A 53 7.79 6.31 -9.02
N GLY A 54 7.00 5.51 -8.32
CA GLY A 54 5.53 5.57 -8.33
C GLY A 54 4.97 6.03 -7.00
N ILE A 55 3.92 6.85 -7.06
CA ILE A 55 3.04 7.20 -5.93
C ILE A 55 1.77 6.37 -6.03
N LEU A 56 1.44 5.66 -4.95
CA LEU A 56 0.16 4.98 -4.78
C LEU A 56 -0.73 5.77 -3.82
N LEU A 57 -1.89 6.22 -4.30
CA LEU A 57 -2.89 6.91 -3.49
C LEU A 57 -3.96 5.93 -3.02
N LEU A 58 -4.14 5.84 -1.69
CA LEU A 58 -5.20 5.03 -1.07
C LEU A 58 -6.06 5.91 -0.17
N HIS A 59 -7.31 6.16 -0.58
CA HIS A 59 -8.24 6.95 0.23
C HIS A 59 -8.77 6.10 1.41
N GLY A 60 -9.43 6.72 2.40
CA GLY A 60 -10.19 6.02 3.45
C GLY A 60 -11.66 5.75 3.10
N LEU A 61 -12.47 5.46 4.12
CA LEU A 61 -13.93 5.28 4.00
C LEU A 61 -14.59 6.46 3.27
N GLY A 62 -15.55 6.14 2.39
CA GLY A 62 -16.34 7.17 1.70
C GLY A 62 -15.56 7.91 0.61
N GLY A 63 -14.71 7.21 -0.15
CA GLY A 63 -13.90 7.73 -1.26
C GLY A 63 -14.63 8.36 -2.44
N CYS A 64 -15.76 9.05 -2.25
CA CYS A 64 -16.23 10.05 -3.19
C CYS A 64 -16.22 11.40 -2.50
N ALA A 65 -15.78 12.43 -3.21
CA ALA A 65 -15.91 13.79 -2.74
C ALA A 65 -17.37 14.24 -2.82
N VAL A 66 -18.06 14.25 -1.68
CA VAL A 66 -19.43 14.76 -1.59
C VAL A 66 -19.34 16.13 -0.90
N PRO A 67 -19.79 17.23 -1.53
CA PRO A 67 -19.88 18.52 -0.85
C PRO A 67 -20.69 18.40 0.44
N THR A 68 -20.35 19.18 1.48
CA THR A 68 -21.14 19.26 2.72
C THR A 68 -22.59 19.59 2.40
N GLY A 69 -23.52 18.67 2.70
CA GLY A 69 -24.96 18.81 2.40
C GLY A 69 -25.44 18.17 1.10
N SER A 70 -24.59 17.49 0.34
CA SER A 70 -24.98 16.73 -0.86
C SER A 70 -25.11 15.23 -0.59
N ASP A 71 -25.89 14.52 -1.41
CA ASP A 71 -26.03 13.06 -1.31
C ASP A 71 -24.88 12.33 -2.02
N ALA A 72 -24.21 11.47 -1.27
CA ALA A 72 -23.16 10.58 -1.78
C ALA A 72 -23.66 9.70 -2.91
N LYS A 73 -24.94 9.29 -2.89
CA LYS A 73 -25.50 8.49 -3.96
C LYS A 73 -25.44 9.25 -5.27
N THR A 74 -25.88 10.51 -5.35
CA THR A 74 -25.87 11.30 -6.60
C THR A 74 -24.46 11.60 -7.11
N TRP A 75 -23.49 11.85 -6.21
CA TRP A 75 -22.11 12.17 -6.60
C TRP A 75 -21.23 10.95 -6.91
N CYS A 76 -21.44 9.83 -6.22
CA CYS A 76 -20.76 8.56 -6.50
C CYS A 76 -21.43 7.76 -7.63
N SER A 77 -22.76 7.84 -7.78
CA SER A 77 -23.50 7.02 -8.76
C SER A 77 -23.25 7.42 -10.21
N GLY A 78 -22.67 8.60 -10.47
CA GLY A 78 -22.23 9.01 -11.80
C GLY A 78 -20.93 8.36 -12.26
N GLY A 79 -20.32 7.47 -11.46
CA GLY A 79 -19.03 6.86 -11.80
C GLY A 79 -17.85 7.81 -11.64
N ALA A 80 -17.95 8.84 -10.80
CA ALA A 80 -16.82 9.71 -10.47
C ALA A 80 -15.71 8.88 -9.80
N THR A 81 -14.68 8.55 -10.57
CA THR A 81 -13.57 7.64 -10.20
C THR A 81 -12.51 8.29 -9.31
N ASP A 82 -12.76 9.48 -8.79
CA ASP A 82 -11.75 10.36 -8.23
C ASP A 82 -12.08 10.73 -6.78
N SER A 83 -11.71 9.84 -5.86
CA SER A 83 -11.83 10.04 -4.42
C SER A 83 -11.03 11.23 -3.89
N PHE A 84 -10.06 11.70 -4.67
CA PHE A 84 -9.13 12.77 -4.32
C PHE A 84 -9.53 14.12 -4.93
N ARG A 85 -10.72 14.21 -5.53
CA ARG A 85 -11.25 15.45 -6.08
C ARG A 85 -11.72 16.39 -4.98
N ASN A 86 -11.31 17.64 -5.04
CA ASN A 86 -11.93 18.71 -4.27
C ASN A 86 -13.28 19.07 -4.90
N ALA A 87 -14.37 18.91 -4.16
CA ALA A 87 -15.71 19.17 -4.70
C ALA A 87 -16.00 20.66 -4.95
N ALA A 88 -15.31 21.57 -4.25
CA ALA A 88 -15.52 23.01 -4.41
C ALA A 88 -14.76 23.58 -5.63
N THR A 89 -13.54 23.10 -5.88
CA THR A 89 -12.71 23.59 -7.01
C THR A 89 -12.71 22.66 -8.21
N SER A 90 -13.29 21.47 -8.09
CA SER A 90 -13.18 20.36 -9.05
C SER A 90 -11.73 19.87 -9.29
N ALA A 91 -10.75 20.37 -8.53
CA ALA A 91 -9.35 20.00 -8.68
C ALA A 91 -9.13 18.56 -8.17
N SER A 92 -8.37 17.77 -8.92
CA SER A 92 -7.99 16.40 -8.54
C SER A 92 -6.57 16.39 -7.99
N TRP A 93 -6.33 15.78 -6.84
CA TRP A 93 -4.97 15.71 -6.30
C TRP A 93 -3.97 15.00 -7.24
N PRO A 94 -4.28 13.84 -7.85
CA PRO A 94 -3.46 13.26 -8.90
C PRO A 94 -3.13 14.23 -10.05
N ALA A 95 -4.11 15.03 -10.49
CA ALA A 95 -3.89 16.02 -11.54
C ALA A 95 -3.00 17.17 -11.07
N ILE A 96 -3.16 17.62 -9.82
CA ILE A 96 -2.28 18.61 -9.19
C ILE A 96 -0.84 18.09 -9.15
N MET A 97 -0.59 16.85 -8.70
CA MET A 97 0.74 16.23 -8.70
C MET A 97 1.32 16.14 -10.12
N SER A 98 0.51 15.71 -11.09
CA SER A 98 0.94 15.54 -12.49
C SER A 98 1.28 16.86 -13.20
N ALA A 99 0.71 17.97 -12.74
CA ALA A 99 0.98 19.31 -13.28
C ALA A 99 2.11 20.05 -12.52
N ASP A 100 2.55 19.54 -11.36
CA ASP A 100 3.52 20.23 -10.51
C ASP A 100 4.95 20.04 -11.03
N ALA A 101 5.55 21.15 -11.45
CA ALA A 101 6.92 21.20 -11.98
C ALA A 101 7.98 21.51 -10.92
N ARG A 102 7.63 21.56 -9.63
CA ARG A 102 8.61 21.79 -8.56
C ARG A 102 9.60 20.61 -8.46
N PRO A 103 10.90 20.90 -8.22
CA PRO A 103 11.90 19.87 -8.05
C PRO A 103 11.74 19.16 -6.70
N LEU A 104 11.88 17.83 -6.73
CA LEU A 104 11.97 16.97 -5.55
C LEU A 104 13.42 16.68 -5.16
N LEU A 105 14.31 16.57 -6.16
CA LEU A 105 15.74 16.39 -5.97
C LEU A 105 16.50 17.27 -6.96
N SER A 106 17.57 17.92 -6.48
CA SER A 106 18.44 18.75 -7.33
C SER A 106 19.26 17.92 -8.32
N THR A 107 19.48 16.65 -8.01
CA THR A 107 20.16 15.66 -8.85
C THR A 107 19.18 14.60 -9.33
N ALA A 108 19.46 14.04 -10.51
CA ALA A 108 18.76 12.87 -11.01
C ALA A 108 18.97 11.67 -10.07
N LEU A 109 17.93 10.86 -9.86
CA LEU A 109 18.07 9.54 -9.26
C LEU A 109 18.74 8.57 -10.25
N PRO A 110 19.40 7.51 -9.78
CA PRO A 110 19.84 6.42 -10.65
C PRO A 110 18.69 5.92 -11.53
N GLY A 111 18.93 5.82 -12.84
CA GLY A 111 17.91 5.39 -13.81
C GLY A 111 16.94 6.48 -14.28
N THR A 112 17.08 7.74 -13.81
CA THR A 112 16.32 8.89 -14.34
C THR A 112 17.17 9.71 -15.32
N PRO A 113 16.56 10.47 -16.25
CA PRO A 113 17.29 11.40 -17.11
C PRO A 113 18.14 12.36 -16.26
N SER A 114 19.25 12.89 -16.78
CA SER A 114 20.21 13.77 -16.09
C SER A 114 19.67 15.12 -15.58
N LYS A 115 18.35 15.27 -15.51
CA LYS A 115 17.64 16.46 -15.05
C LYS A 115 17.18 16.27 -13.60
N PRO A 116 16.90 17.37 -12.87
CA PRO A 116 16.24 17.29 -11.57
C PRO A 116 14.97 16.45 -11.64
N LEU A 117 14.75 15.59 -10.64
CA LEU A 117 13.50 14.85 -10.52
C LEU A 117 12.39 15.83 -10.14
N LEU A 118 11.36 15.98 -10.96
CA LEU A 118 10.21 16.85 -10.69
C LEU A 118 9.03 16.03 -10.15
N MET A 119 8.11 16.67 -9.44
CA MET A 119 6.87 16.01 -8.98
C MET A 119 6.09 15.37 -10.13
N ARG A 120 5.94 16.06 -11.26
CA ARG A 120 5.27 15.53 -12.47
C ARG A 120 5.94 14.32 -13.11
N ASP A 121 7.21 14.03 -12.77
CA ASP A 121 7.93 12.88 -13.31
C ASP A 121 7.60 11.59 -12.54
N LEU A 122 6.93 11.69 -11.39
CA LEU A 122 6.47 10.53 -10.63
C LEU A 122 5.25 9.90 -11.31
N GLY A 123 5.21 8.57 -11.34
CA GLY A 123 3.97 7.87 -11.67
C GLY A 123 2.94 8.06 -10.57
N VAL A 124 1.66 8.21 -10.91
CA VAL A 124 0.58 8.38 -9.94
C VAL A 124 -0.51 7.36 -10.20
N TRP A 125 -0.80 6.56 -9.19
CA TRP A 125 -1.80 5.51 -9.19
C TRP A 125 -2.79 5.73 -8.06
N GLY A 126 -4.01 5.23 -8.23
CA GLY A 126 -5.02 5.24 -7.19
C GLY A 126 -5.69 3.89 -7.01
N VAL A 127 -6.18 3.66 -5.80
CA VAL A 127 -7.01 2.51 -5.47
C VAL A 127 -8.37 3.03 -5.01
N ASP A 128 -9.41 2.63 -5.73
CA ASP A 128 -10.80 2.88 -5.36
C ASP A 128 -11.44 1.57 -4.91
N TYR A 129 -11.85 1.55 -3.64
CA TYR A 129 -12.59 0.47 -3.03
C TYR A 129 -13.90 0.99 -2.40
N SER A 130 -14.37 2.16 -2.86
CA SER A 130 -15.59 2.81 -2.36
C SER A 130 -16.80 1.91 -2.53
N ALA A 131 -16.92 1.18 -3.64
CA ALA A 131 -17.99 0.23 -3.87
C ALA A 131 -18.00 -0.90 -2.81
N ALA A 132 -16.81 -1.40 -2.41
CA ALA A 132 -16.70 -2.36 -1.32
C ALA A 132 -17.24 -1.80 -0.01
N THR A 133 -16.99 -0.52 0.27
CA THR A 133 -17.38 0.15 1.53
C THR A 133 -18.81 0.69 1.57
N THR A 134 -19.43 0.96 0.42
CA THR A 134 -20.73 1.66 0.32
C THR A 134 -21.87 0.76 -0.15
N ALA A 135 -21.60 -0.36 -0.80
CA ALA A 135 -22.63 -1.27 -1.28
C ALA A 135 -23.13 -2.19 -0.16
N LEU A 136 -24.42 -2.07 0.21
CA LEU A 136 -25.21 -3.03 0.98
C LEU A 136 -24.61 -3.53 2.32
N CYS A 137 -23.69 -2.77 2.92
CA CYS A 137 -23.03 -3.19 4.15
C CYS A 137 -22.43 -4.60 4.10
N THR A 138 -21.66 -4.86 3.05
CA THR A 138 -20.84 -6.07 2.98
C THR A 138 -19.96 -6.19 4.23
N ASN A 139 -20.10 -7.32 4.93
CA ASN A 139 -19.29 -7.67 6.10
C ASN A 139 -17.86 -8.01 5.65
N PHE A 140 -17.00 -7.02 5.48
CA PHE A 140 -15.55 -7.22 5.39
C PHE A 140 -14.86 -6.67 6.64
N SER A 141 -13.74 -7.27 7.00
CA SER A 141 -12.78 -6.69 7.96
C SER A 141 -11.65 -5.97 7.23
N ILE A 142 -10.97 -5.04 7.91
CA ILE A 142 -9.80 -4.34 7.33
C ILE A 142 -8.75 -5.34 6.80
N PRO A 143 -8.41 -6.45 7.50
CA PRO A 143 -7.50 -7.47 6.96
C PRO A 143 -7.94 -8.12 5.65
N GLN A 144 -9.23 -8.44 5.51
CA GLN A 144 -9.76 -9.04 4.29
C GLN A 144 -9.71 -8.06 3.11
N LEU A 145 -10.08 -6.80 3.36
CA LEU A 145 -10.00 -5.75 2.34
C LEU A 145 -8.55 -5.48 1.94
N ALA A 146 -7.61 -5.42 2.90
CA ALA A 146 -6.18 -5.28 2.64
C ALA A 146 -5.66 -6.39 1.73
N GLN A 147 -6.00 -7.66 2.01
CA GLN A 147 -5.61 -8.79 1.16
C GLN A 147 -6.18 -8.70 -0.25
N THR A 148 -7.44 -8.25 -0.37
CA THR A 148 -8.09 -8.08 -1.68
C THR A 148 -7.39 -6.97 -2.48
N ILE A 149 -7.09 -5.83 -1.85
CA ILE A 149 -6.34 -4.73 -2.48
C ILE A 149 -4.94 -5.20 -2.90
N GLN A 150 -4.24 -6.00 -2.09
CA GLN A 150 -2.94 -6.57 -2.47
C GLN A 150 -3.03 -7.43 -3.74
N GLY A 151 -4.04 -8.29 -3.83
CA GLY A 151 -4.28 -9.10 -5.03
C GLY A 151 -4.51 -8.24 -6.27
N GLN A 152 -5.31 -7.18 -6.13
CA GLN A 152 -5.58 -6.25 -7.24
C GLN A 152 -4.33 -5.48 -7.66
N LEU A 153 -3.53 -4.97 -6.72
CA LEU A 153 -2.27 -4.28 -7.01
C LEU A 153 -1.23 -5.19 -7.68
N ALA A 154 -1.16 -6.45 -7.29
CA ALA A 154 -0.30 -7.43 -7.95
C ALA A 154 -0.75 -7.66 -9.40
N SER A 155 -2.06 -7.79 -9.63
CA SER A 155 -2.61 -8.00 -10.97
C SER A 155 -2.55 -6.78 -11.89
N SER A 156 -2.45 -5.57 -11.33
CA SER A 156 -2.47 -4.33 -12.12
C SER A 156 -1.15 -4.00 -12.80
N GLY A 157 -0.07 -4.73 -12.48
CA GLY A 157 1.28 -4.42 -12.95
C GLY A 157 1.88 -3.15 -12.33
N PHE A 158 1.27 -2.59 -11.28
CA PHE A 158 1.79 -1.41 -10.59
C PHE A 158 3.22 -1.64 -10.10
N PHE A 159 3.43 -2.74 -9.37
CA PHE A 159 4.76 -3.06 -8.86
C PHE A 159 5.72 -3.47 -9.97
N ASP A 160 5.28 -4.01 -11.10
CA ASP A 160 6.18 -4.33 -12.22
C ASP A 160 6.75 -3.07 -12.90
N ARG A 161 6.01 -1.97 -12.83
CA ARG A 161 6.36 -0.71 -13.49
C ARG A 161 7.31 0.17 -12.67
N TYR A 162 7.17 0.17 -11.34
CA TYR A 162 7.94 1.06 -10.48
C TYR A 162 8.91 0.26 -9.61
N GLU A 163 10.14 0.74 -9.58
CA GLU A 163 11.18 0.15 -8.75
C GLU A 163 11.14 0.69 -7.32
N SER A 164 10.75 1.96 -7.17
CA SER A 164 10.52 2.60 -5.88
C SER A 164 9.08 3.09 -5.78
N VAL A 165 8.46 2.82 -4.64
CA VAL A 165 7.06 3.12 -4.37
C VAL A 165 6.94 3.96 -3.12
N ILE A 166 6.21 5.06 -3.23
CA ILE A 166 5.76 5.89 -2.12
C ILE A 166 4.25 5.73 -2.02
N ILE A 167 3.74 5.46 -0.82
CA ILE A 167 2.31 5.27 -0.61
C ILE A 167 1.76 6.45 0.16
N VAL A 168 0.74 7.13 -0.36
CA VAL A 168 0.00 8.18 0.36
C VAL A 168 -1.38 7.63 0.72
N ALA A 169 -1.64 7.52 2.00
CA ALA A 169 -2.83 6.88 2.53
C ALA A 169 -3.60 7.81 3.46
N HIS A 170 -4.91 7.87 3.31
CA HIS A 170 -5.80 8.70 4.13
C HIS A 170 -6.72 7.84 5.00
N SER A 171 -6.92 8.25 6.26
CA SER A 171 -7.91 7.64 7.16
C SER A 171 -7.78 6.11 7.23
N MET A 172 -8.86 5.35 7.03
CA MET A 172 -8.85 3.87 6.99
C MET A 172 -7.85 3.30 5.96
N GLY A 173 -7.55 4.05 4.88
CA GLY A 173 -6.52 3.68 3.91
C GLY A 173 -5.16 3.46 4.57
N GLY A 174 -4.80 4.25 5.58
CA GLY A 174 -3.54 4.06 6.30
C GLY A 174 -3.49 2.73 7.05
N LEU A 175 -4.59 2.31 7.67
CA LEU A 175 -4.69 1.02 8.35
C LEU A 175 -4.58 -0.15 7.38
N LEU A 176 -5.21 -0.03 6.21
CA LEU A 176 -5.07 -1.01 5.12
C LEU A 176 -3.59 -1.15 4.70
N ILE A 177 -2.88 -0.04 4.44
CA ILE A 177 -1.46 -0.09 4.05
C ILE A 177 -0.59 -0.71 5.13
N LYS A 178 -0.80 -0.39 6.41
CA LYS A 178 -0.05 -1.01 7.51
C LYS A 178 -0.22 -2.53 7.49
N GLN A 179 -1.45 -3.01 7.34
CA GLN A 179 -1.74 -4.44 7.24
C GLN A 179 -1.10 -5.07 6.00
N MET A 180 -1.15 -4.38 4.85
CA MET A 180 -0.55 -4.88 3.60
C MET A 180 0.97 -5.02 3.72
N ILE A 181 1.65 -4.02 4.26
CA ILE A 181 3.10 -4.06 4.47
C ILE A 181 3.48 -5.17 5.45
N GLN A 182 2.73 -5.36 6.53
CA GLN A 182 2.96 -6.50 7.43
C GLN A 182 2.81 -7.84 6.70
N ASN A 183 1.76 -8.01 5.89
CA ASN A 183 1.57 -9.22 5.10
C ASN A 183 2.77 -9.48 4.16
N TRP A 184 3.27 -8.44 3.49
CA TRP A 184 4.44 -8.57 2.61
C TRP A 184 5.72 -8.90 3.38
N VAL A 185 5.92 -8.31 4.57
CA VAL A 185 7.07 -8.62 5.44
C VAL A 185 7.01 -10.06 5.96
N ILE A 186 5.83 -10.52 6.40
CA ILE A 186 5.64 -11.88 6.93
C ILE A 186 5.88 -12.93 5.84
N LYS A 187 5.42 -12.66 4.61
CA LYS A 187 5.56 -13.58 3.46
C LYS A 187 6.93 -13.54 2.80
N ASP A 188 7.86 -12.74 3.32
CA ASP A 188 9.12 -12.44 2.64
C ASP A 188 8.93 -11.95 1.19
N ASP A 189 7.84 -11.21 0.92
CA ASP A 189 7.50 -10.74 -0.42
C ASP A 189 8.51 -9.69 -0.90
N PRO A 190 9.07 -9.80 -2.12
CA PRO A 190 10.02 -8.83 -2.67
C PRO A 190 9.44 -7.43 -2.85
N VAL A 191 8.12 -7.28 -2.98
CA VAL A 191 7.43 -5.99 -3.08
C VAL A 191 7.79 -5.07 -1.92
N ARG A 192 8.00 -5.62 -0.70
CA ARG A 192 8.33 -4.81 0.47
C ARG A 192 9.59 -3.95 0.28
N HIS A 193 10.55 -4.43 -0.51
CA HIS A 193 11.82 -3.74 -0.74
C HIS A 193 11.67 -2.54 -1.69
N ARG A 194 10.57 -2.48 -2.42
CA ARG A 194 10.25 -1.35 -3.31
C ARG A 194 9.62 -0.19 -2.57
N ILE A 195 9.08 -0.41 -1.37
CA ILE A 195 8.34 0.63 -0.64
C ILE A 195 9.33 1.48 0.15
N ILE A 196 9.65 2.66 -0.39
CA ILE A 196 10.64 3.59 0.18
C ILE A 196 10.01 4.63 1.11
N GLY A 197 8.69 4.81 1.05
CA GLY A 197 7.98 5.76 1.89
C GLY A 197 6.49 5.46 2.06
N VAL A 198 5.96 5.83 3.22
CA VAL A 198 4.53 5.77 3.55
C VAL A 198 4.13 7.11 4.17
N MET A 199 3.09 7.73 3.65
CA MET A 199 2.61 9.04 4.07
C MET A 199 1.17 8.89 4.56
N LEU A 200 0.97 9.05 5.86
CA LEU A 200 -0.27 8.80 6.57
C LEU A 200 -0.99 10.13 6.86
N LEU A 201 -2.17 10.30 6.30
CA LEU A 201 -2.97 11.51 6.38
C LEU A 201 -4.25 11.27 7.20
N GLY A 202 -4.33 11.82 8.41
CA GLY A 202 -5.48 11.63 9.31
C GLY A 202 -5.75 10.15 9.59
N VAL A 203 -4.73 9.33 9.78
CA VAL A 203 -4.90 7.87 9.96
C VAL A 203 -5.14 7.57 11.44
N PRO A 204 -6.28 6.95 11.82
CA PRO A 204 -6.64 6.67 13.22
C PRO A 204 -5.82 5.49 13.78
N SER A 205 -4.51 5.66 13.85
CA SER A 205 -3.58 4.60 14.18
C SER A 205 -3.76 4.12 15.62
N GLN A 206 -4.06 5.01 16.56
CA GLN A 206 -4.42 4.64 17.94
C GLN A 206 -5.95 4.56 18.15
N GLY A 207 -6.71 4.45 17.06
CA GLY A 207 -8.17 4.53 17.03
C GLY A 207 -8.67 5.95 16.81
N SER A 208 -9.95 6.20 17.05
CA SER A 208 -10.55 7.53 16.95
C SER A 208 -11.42 7.79 18.19
N PRO A 209 -11.28 8.94 18.88
CA PRO A 209 -12.19 9.31 19.96
C PRO A 209 -13.59 9.65 19.44
N ALA A 210 -13.72 9.89 18.13
CA ALA A 210 -15.00 10.11 17.47
C ALA A 210 -15.70 8.80 17.10
N ALA A 211 -15.02 7.65 17.21
CA ALA A 211 -15.71 6.37 17.17
C ALA A 211 -16.64 6.29 18.40
N PRO A 212 -17.93 6.02 18.22
CA PRO A 212 -18.84 5.89 19.34
C PRO A 212 -18.33 4.74 20.22
N THR A 213 -18.01 5.01 21.48
CA THR A 213 -17.68 4.01 22.51
C THR A 213 -18.81 3.92 23.53
N GLY A 214 -18.91 2.77 24.20
CA GLY A 214 -19.83 2.55 25.30
C GLY A 214 -21.32 2.73 24.95
N VAL A 215 -22.04 3.53 25.77
CA VAL A 215 -23.50 3.68 25.68
C VAL A 215 -23.95 4.28 24.34
N TRP A 216 -23.12 5.09 23.67
CA TRP A 216 -23.46 5.63 22.35
C TRP A 216 -23.37 4.58 21.24
N GLN A 217 -22.40 3.67 21.30
CA GLN A 217 -22.33 2.54 20.37
C GLN A 217 -23.51 1.59 20.61
N TYR A 218 -23.78 1.28 21.88
CA TYR A 218 -24.93 0.49 22.26
C TYR A 218 -26.26 1.14 21.84
N LEU A 219 -26.43 2.46 22.02
CA LEU A 219 -27.62 3.18 21.56
C LEU A 219 -27.69 3.23 20.03
N ALA A 220 -26.58 3.42 19.32
CA ALA A 220 -26.55 3.42 17.86
C ALA A 220 -26.90 2.04 17.29
N GLU A 221 -26.37 0.95 17.88
CA GLU A 221 -26.71 -0.43 17.54
C GLU A 221 -28.16 -0.78 17.95
N ALA A 222 -28.61 -0.40 19.16
CA ALA A 222 -29.94 -0.72 19.68
C ALA A 222 -31.07 0.06 18.99
N LEU A 223 -30.79 1.28 18.50
CA LEU A 223 -31.75 2.11 17.76
C LEU A 223 -31.68 1.89 16.23
N GLY A 224 -30.82 0.97 15.74
CA GLY A 224 -30.64 0.74 14.30
C GLY A 224 -30.10 1.97 13.55
N LEU A 225 -29.43 2.88 14.26
CA LEU A 225 -28.83 4.09 13.70
C LEU A 225 -27.49 3.81 13.01
N ASP A 226 -26.94 2.61 13.17
CA ASP A 226 -25.83 2.07 12.38
C ASP A 226 -26.14 2.11 10.87
N HIS A 227 -27.40 1.87 10.50
CA HIS A 227 -27.87 2.06 9.12
C HIS A 227 -27.97 3.53 8.69
N LEU A 228 -28.23 4.45 9.62
CA LEU A 228 -28.38 5.89 9.34
C LEU A 228 -27.03 6.61 9.21
N ALA A 229 -26.00 6.15 9.93
CA ALA A 229 -24.63 6.61 9.74
C ALA A 229 -24.00 6.11 8.42
N LYS A 230 -24.64 5.15 7.72
CA LYS A 230 -24.10 4.44 6.55
C LYS A 230 -22.73 3.78 6.81
N VAL A 231 -22.34 3.59 8.07
CA VAL A 231 -21.10 2.90 8.46
C VAL A 231 -21.48 1.53 8.98
N CYS A 232 -21.11 0.50 8.25
CA CYS A 232 -21.62 -0.85 8.45
C CYS A 232 -20.95 -1.51 9.66
N GLY A 233 -21.74 -2.09 10.56
CA GLY A 233 -21.37 -2.35 11.97
C GLY A 233 -20.08 -3.13 12.27
N ARG A 234 -19.53 -3.93 11.34
CA ARG A 234 -18.21 -4.56 11.52
C ARG A 234 -17.03 -3.60 11.29
N GLN A 235 -17.17 -2.68 10.34
CA GLN A 235 -16.14 -1.66 10.05
C GLN A 235 -16.01 -0.68 11.21
N VAL A 236 -17.13 -0.35 11.87
CA VAL A 236 -17.12 0.49 13.07
C VAL A 236 -16.32 -0.19 14.17
N LYS A 237 -16.50 -1.50 14.39
CA LYS A 237 -15.77 -2.28 15.40
C LYS A 237 -14.26 -2.28 15.16
N ASP A 238 -13.84 -2.36 13.91
CA ASP A 238 -12.42 -2.28 13.54
C ASP A 238 -11.84 -0.85 13.66
N LEU A 239 -12.67 0.18 13.86
CA LEU A 239 -12.27 1.59 14.00
C LEU A 239 -12.47 2.15 15.42
N VAL A 240 -13.05 1.38 16.35
CA VAL A 240 -13.17 1.79 17.76
C VAL A 240 -11.78 2.05 18.33
N GLY A 241 -11.71 2.99 19.29
CA GLY A 241 -10.50 3.36 20.04
C GLY A 241 -9.66 2.14 20.44
N ALA A 242 -8.33 2.29 20.41
CA ALA A 242 -7.41 1.19 20.67
C ALA A 242 -7.77 0.43 21.94
N ASP A 243 -8.15 1.10 23.03
CA ASP A 243 -8.51 0.48 24.32
C ASP A 243 -9.62 -0.59 24.25
N GLU A 244 -10.50 -0.51 23.25
CA GLU A 244 -11.61 -1.45 23.04
C GLU A 244 -11.42 -2.35 21.81
N ASN A 245 -10.35 -2.11 21.03
CA ASN A 245 -10.10 -2.77 19.75
C ASN A 245 -8.74 -3.50 19.75
N THR A 246 -8.79 -4.77 20.15
CA THR A 246 -7.61 -5.66 20.23
C THR A 246 -6.90 -5.83 18.89
N TRP A 247 -7.63 -5.79 17.77
CA TRP A 247 -7.03 -5.88 16.44
C TRP A 247 -6.20 -4.64 16.13
N LEU A 248 -6.71 -3.43 16.40
CA LEU A 248 -5.98 -2.20 16.15
C LEU A 248 -4.73 -2.09 17.04
N GLN A 249 -4.84 -2.46 18.32
CA GLN A 249 -3.66 -2.56 19.20
C GLN A 249 -2.61 -3.53 18.65
N SER A 250 -3.05 -4.70 18.17
CA SER A 250 -2.16 -5.72 17.59
C SER A 250 -1.50 -5.23 16.30
N LEU A 251 -2.27 -4.56 15.43
CA LEU A 251 -1.78 -3.95 14.20
C LEU A 251 -0.69 -2.93 14.50
N GLU A 252 -0.94 -2.00 15.44
CA GLU A 252 0.05 -0.99 15.80
C GLU A 252 1.27 -1.60 16.46
N THR A 253 1.11 -2.48 17.44
CA THR A 253 2.24 -3.15 18.12
C THR A 253 3.13 -3.86 17.09
N SER A 254 2.51 -4.56 16.14
CA SER A 254 3.21 -5.25 15.06
C SER A 254 3.88 -4.27 14.10
N TRP A 255 3.24 -3.14 13.79
CA TRP A 255 3.79 -2.07 12.94
C TRP A 255 5.03 -1.45 13.59
N GLN A 256 4.95 -1.13 14.88
CA GLN A 256 6.07 -0.55 15.64
C GLN A 256 7.25 -1.53 15.74
N SER A 257 6.96 -2.79 16.06
CA SER A 257 7.98 -3.86 16.15
C SER A 257 8.65 -4.09 14.80
N MET A 258 7.86 -4.14 13.72
CA MET A 258 8.33 -4.30 12.35
C MET A 258 9.25 -3.14 11.94
N LEU A 259 8.81 -1.89 12.10
CA LEU A 259 9.64 -0.73 11.76
C LEU A 259 10.91 -0.69 12.60
N THR A 260 10.82 -0.96 13.90
CA THR A 260 12.00 -1.00 14.80
C THR A 260 13.01 -2.05 14.35
N ARG A 261 12.53 -3.27 14.06
CA ARG A 261 13.38 -4.36 13.57
C ARG A 261 14.05 -3.97 12.25
N LEU A 262 13.27 -3.53 11.28
CA LEU A 262 13.81 -3.11 9.98
C LEU A 262 14.81 -1.94 10.14
N ARG A 263 14.61 -1.02 11.11
CA ARG A 263 15.49 0.15 11.35
C ARG A 263 16.83 -0.28 11.90
N ARG A 264 16.81 -1.31 12.73
CA ARG A 264 18.00 -1.93 13.28
C ARG A 264 18.74 -2.76 12.22
N ASP A 265 18.01 -3.54 11.43
CA ASP A 265 18.57 -4.57 10.56
C ASP A 265 19.04 -4.02 9.20
N SER A 266 18.39 -2.98 8.69
CA SER A 266 18.76 -2.35 7.42
C SER A 266 18.51 -0.84 7.47
N ARG A 267 19.59 -0.07 7.57
CA ARG A 267 19.51 1.41 7.53
C ARG A 267 18.94 1.94 6.19
N SER A 268 18.91 1.12 5.13
CA SER A 268 18.54 1.55 3.77
C SER A 268 17.21 0.98 3.23
N GLN A 269 16.59 -0.03 3.84
CA GLN A 269 15.44 -0.75 3.26
C GLN A 269 14.09 -0.48 3.93
N LEU A 270 13.92 0.71 4.47
CA LEU A 270 12.73 1.06 5.23
C LEU A 270 11.87 2.10 4.55
N PRO A 271 10.54 1.92 4.57
CA PRO A 271 9.69 3.05 4.31
C PRO A 271 9.87 4.08 5.41
N MET A 272 10.35 5.25 5.03
CA MET A 272 10.17 6.44 5.86
C MET A 272 8.68 6.71 6.03
N THR A 273 8.25 6.97 7.26
CA THR A 273 6.84 7.24 7.55
C THR A 273 6.62 8.72 7.81
N GLY A 274 5.89 9.42 6.94
CA GLY A 274 5.41 10.79 7.16
C GLY A 274 3.99 10.76 7.71
N CYS A 275 3.65 11.65 8.63
CA CYS A 275 2.35 11.68 9.28
C CYS A 275 1.78 13.10 9.31
N ALA A 276 0.48 13.22 9.04
CA ALA A 276 -0.27 14.46 9.20
C ALA A 276 -1.65 14.20 9.80
N TYR A 277 -2.23 15.24 10.40
CA TYR A 277 -3.53 15.17 11.07
C TYR A 277 -4.33 16.46 10.86
N GLU A 278 -5.65 16.35 10.91
CA GLU A 278 -6.54 17.51 10.84
C GLU A 278 -6.52 18.35 12.13
N THR A 279 -6.70 19.66 11.99
CA THR A 279 -6.90 20.57 13.14
C THR A 279 -8.28 21.21 13.15
N VAL A 280 -9.07 21.03 12.08
CA VAL A 280 -10.42 21.59 11.97
C VAL A 280 -11.46 20.50 12.23
N PRO A 281 -12.34 20.69 13.23
CA PRO A 281 -13.44 19.76 13.50
C PRO A 281 -14.37 19.60 12.29
N GLU A 282 -14.80 18.36 12.05
CA GLU A 282 -15.80 18.02 11.05
C GLU A 282 -17.18 17.88 11.71
N ARG A 283 -18.24 18.18 10.95
CA ARG A 283 -19.62 18.00 11.41
C ARG A 283 -20.01 16.52 11.26
N ILE A 284 -20.17 15.83 12.38
CA ILE A 284 -20.48 14.38 12.41
C ILE A 284 -21.98 14.14 12.35
N THR A 285 -22.77 14.85 13.18
CA THR A 285 -24.24 14.75 13.22
C THR A 285 -24.86 16.14 13.46
N ALA A 286 -26.19 16.22 13.62
CA ALA A 286 -26.95 17.48 13.71
C ALA A 286 -26.55 18.35 14.93
N GLY A 287 -25.46 19.10 14.80
CA GLY A 287 -24.96 20.04 15.80
C GLY A 287 -23.58 19.68 16.37
N PHE A 288 -23.17 18.41 16.29
CA PHE A 288 -21.90 17.95 16.85
C PHE A 288 -20.75 18.14 15.86
N LYS A 289 -19.70 18.83 16.32
CA LYS A 289 -18.42 18.96 15.63
C LYS A 289 -17.35 18.25 16.44
N SER A 290 -16.53 17.44 15.81
CA SER A 290 -15.35 16.84 16.44
C SER A 290 -14.24 16.64 15.43
N THR A 291 -13.01 16.63 15.91
CA THR A 291 -11.85 16.22 15.12
C THR A 291 -11.83 14.68 15.07
N ILE A 292 -11.86 14.10 13.88
CA ILE A 292 -11.98 12.63 13.72
C ILE A 292 -10.70 11.94 14.23
N VAL A 293 -9.54 12.47 13.87
CA VAL A 293 -8.22 11.96 14.22
C VAL A 293 -7.35 13.13 14.70
N PRO A 294 -7.41 13.49 15.99
CA PRO A 294 -6.49 14.47 16.54
C PRO A 294 -5.06 13.92 16.59
N MET A 295 -4.08 14.79 16.81
CA MET A 295 -2.65 14.46 16.84
C MET A 295 -2.32 13.19 17.64
N LEU A 296 -2.93 13.03 18.82
CA LEU A 296 -2.71 11.88 19.70
C LEU A 296 -2.98 10.54 19.00
N TYR A 297 -3.98 10.49 18.13
CA TYR A 297 -4.43 9.29 17.45
C TYR A 297 -3.77 9.06 16.09
N ALA A 298 -3.25 10.13 15.48
CA ALA A 298 -2.47 10.06 14.25
C ALA A 298 -1.02 9.60 14.47
N ASN A 299 -0.47 9.85 15.66
CA ASN A 299 0.96 9.67 15.93
C ASN A 299 1.34 8.21 16.16
N THR A 300 1.91 7.54 15.14
CA THR A 300 2.49 6.20 15.29
C THR A 300 3.77 6.02 14.48
N GLN A 301 4.92 6.05 15.16
CA GLN A 301 6.26 5.73 14.59
C GLN A 301 6.65 6.53 13.33
N CYS A 302 6.19 7.77 13.25
CA CYS A 302 6.51 8.68 12.17
C CYS A 302 8.02 8.96 12.16
N SER A 303 8.67 8.74 11.01
CA SER A 303 10.08 9.11 10.79
C SER A 303 10.25 10.62 10.63
N ILE A 304 9.19 11.31 10.20
CA ILE A 304 9.12 12.75 10.03
C ILE A 304 8.15 13.30 11.08
N SER A 305 8.37 14.53 11.55
CA SER A 305 7.47 15.20 12.50
C SER A 305 6.01 15.15 12.04
N ASN A 306 5.09 14.92 12.97
CA ASN A 306 3.67 15.05 12.69
C ASN A 306 3.35 16.47 12.23
N PHE A 307 2.62 16.59 11.12
CA PHE A 307 2.28 17.87 10.53
C PHE A 307 0.78 18.20 10.73
N PRO A 308 0.44 19.31 11.41
CA PRO A 308 -0.95 19.78 11.51
C PRO A 308 -1.44 20.36 10.19
N ILE A 309 -2.64 20.01 9.76
CA ILE A 309 -3.27 20.58 8.56
C ILE A 309 -4.59 21.25 8.94
N GLY A 310 -4.73 22.52 8.55
CA GLY A 310 -5.89 23.39 8.78
C GLY A 310 -7.15 23.02 7.99
N GLU A 311 -7.45 21.73 7.85
CA GLU A 311 -8.57 21.21 7.06
C GLU A 311 -9.39 20.18 7.84
N GLN A 312 -10.62 19.96 7.38
CA GLN A 312 -11.47 18.89 7.89
C GLN A 312 -10.96 17.51 7.43
N HIS A 313 -11.26 16.46 8.19
CA HIS A 313 -10.80 15.11 7.91
C HIS A 313 -11.13 14.64 6.48
N THR A 314 -12.38 14.84 6.02
CA THR A 314 -12.80 14.48 4.65
C THR A 314 -12.19 15.34 3.54
N ARG A 315 -11.58 16.48 3.88
CA ARG A 315 -10.93 17.42 2.95
C ARG A 315 -9.42 17.26 2.88
N LEU A 316 -8.81 16.61 3.87
CA LEU A 316 -7.37 16.36 3.88
C LEU A 316 -6.84 15.82 2.53
N PRO A 317 -7.42 14.77 1.91
CA PRO A 317 -6.87 14.22 0.67
C PRO A 317 -7.32 14.98 -0.60
N LYS A 318 -7.88 16.19 -0.46
CA LYS A 318 -8.56 16.92 -1.54
C LYS A 318 -8.08 18.38 -1.61
N PRO A 319 -6.77 18.63 -1.84
CA PRO A 319 -6.27 19.99 -1.96
C PRO A 319 -7.01 20.76 -3.06
N ALA A 320 -7.30 22.03 -2.77
CA ALA A 320 -7.95 22.92 -3.73
C ALA A 320 -7.02 23.31 -4.90
N SER A 321 -5.70 23.30 -4.67
CA SER A 321 -4.66 23.66 -5.62
C SER A 321 -3.28 23.14 -5.17
N SER A 322 -2.24 23.34 -5.97
CA SER A 322 -0.84 23.06 -5.60
C SER A 322 -0.29 23.97 -4.50
N ALA A 323 -1.01 25.03 -4.12
CA ALA A 323 -0.63 25.91 -3.03
C ALA A 323 -1.20 25.46 -1.67
N ALA A 324 -2.22 24.59 -1.64
CA ALA A 324 -2.85 24.12 -0.41
C ALA A 324 -1.84 23.40 0.50
N ASP A 325 -1.91 23.66 1.81
CA ASP A 325 -0.93 23.20 2.81
C ASP A 325 -0.66 21.70 2.75
N VAL A 326 -1.69 20.86 2.59
CA VAL A 326 -1.52 19.40 2.49
C VAL A 326 -0.59 19.01 1.33
N HIS A 327 -0.57 19.78 0.25
CA HIS A 327 0.29 19.50 -0.90
C HIS A 327 1.62 20.29 -0.81
N SER A 328 1.56 21.59 -0.55
CA SER A 328 2.74 22.48 -0.58
C SER A 328 3.62 22.37 0.67
N ALA A 329 3.02 22.28 1.85
CA ALA A 329 3.71 22.33 3.13
C ALA A 329 3.91 20.96 3.76
N TRP A 330 3.10 19.96 3.40
CA TRP A 330 3.23 18.59 3.91
C TRP A 330 3.76 17.60 2.87
N LEU A 331 3.02 17.35 1.78
CA LEU A 331 3.37 16.32 0.80
C LEU A 331 4.75 16.56 0.21
N LEU A 332 5.00 17.76 -0.32
CA LEU A 332 6.25 18.07 -1.01
C LEU A 332 7.49 17.95 -0.11
N PRO A 333 7.56 18.61 1.05
CA PRO A 333 8.70 18.44 1.96
C PRO A 333 8.90 16.98 2.39
N SER A 334 7.80 16.26 2.66
CA SER A 334 7.90 14.85 3.06
C SER A 334 8.43 13.97 1.92
N LEU A 335 8.03 14.22 0.66
CA LEU A 335 8.59 13.50 -0.49
C LEU A 335 10.08 13.81 -0.66
N ILE A 336 10.47 15.08 -0.51
CA ILE A 336 11.88 15.49 -0.55
C ILE A 336 12.66 14.74 0.53
N ASP A 337 12.18 14.71 1.77
CA ASP A 337 12.83 14.00 2.88
C ASP A 337 12.95 12.50 2.61
N ILE A 338 11.88 11.86 2.14
CA ILE A 338 11.86 10.43 1.78
C ILE A 338 12.89 10.14 0.68
N LEU A 339 12.85 10.90 -0.41
CA LEU A 339 13.70 10.68 -1.57
C LEU A 339 15.15 11.01 -1.27
N LYS A 340 15.40 12.09 -0.52
CA LYS A 340 16.74 12.47 -0.05
C LYS A 340 17.31 11.36 0.83
N HIS A 341 16.58 10.95 1.86
CA HIS A 341 17.01 9.85 2.72
C HIS A 341 17.29 8.59 1.92
N TRP A 342 16.38 8.19 1.05
CA TRP A 342 16.57 7.03 0.18
C TRP A 342 17.82 7.14 -0.71
N SER A 343 18.08 8.32 -1.28
CA SER A 343 19.25 8.57 -2.15
C SER A 343 20.57 8.70 -1.39
N GLU A 344 20.55 9.16 -0.14
CA GLU A 344 21.73 9.43 0.69
C GLU A 344 22.11 8.27 1.59
N GLN A 345 21.17 7.37 1.91
CA GLN A 345 21.50 6.22 2.75
C GLN A 345 22.55 5.37 2.03
N PRO A 346 23.76 5.20 2.61
CA PRO A 346 24.73 4.28 2.07
C PRO A 346 24.05 2.93 2.02
N LEU A 347 24.00 2.37 0.83
CA LEU A 347 23.41 1.07 0.53
C LEU A 347 24.05 0.12 1.52
N GLY A 348 23.29 -0.26 2.55
CA GLY A 348 23.87 -0.88 3.73
C GLY A 348 24.71 -2.07 3.30
N ASN A 349 25.88 -2.29 3.91
CA ASN A 349 26.77 -3.41 3.63
C ASN A 349 25.95 -4.67 3.42
N PHE A 350 25.70 -5.00 2.16
CA PHE A 350 24.76 -6.04 1.82
C PHE A 350 25.62 -7.27 1.66
N ARG A 351 25.61 -8.12 2.69
CA ARG A 351 26.17 -9.46 2.59
C ARG A 351 25.08 -10.35 2.01
N PRO A 352 25.11 -10.68 0.71
CA PRO A 352 24.22 -11.69 0.18
C PRO A 352 24.40 -12.96 1.00
N ASP A 353 23.30 -13.61 1.38
CA ASP A 353 23.36 -14.95 1.93
C ASP A 353 23.96 -15.86 0.85
N PRO A 354 25.17 -16.44 1.07
CA PRO A 354 25.82 -17.27 0.06
C PRO A 354 24.97 -18.46 -0.36
N SER A 355 24.08 -18.94 0.53
CA SER A 355 23.18 -20.06 0.24
C SER A 355 22.05 -19.67 -0.74
N ALA A 356 21.61 -18.41 -0.74
CA ALA A 356 20.60 -17.90 -1.68
C ALA A 356 21.14 -17.75 -3.11
N LEU A 357 22.47 -17.70 -3.27
CA LEU A 357 23.15 -17.65 -4.56
C LEU A 357 23.65 -19.03 -5.04
N GLN A 358 23.64 -20.04 -4.17
CA GLN A 358 24.05 -21.39 -4.53
C GLN A 358 22.94 -22.10 -5.31
N GLY A 359 23.24 -22.47 -6.57
CA GLY A 359 22.35 -23.26 -7.43
C GLY A 359 21.40 -22.45 -8.30
N GLY A 360 21.35 -21.11 -8.16
CA GLY A 360 20.59 -20.23 -9.04
C GLY A 360 21.29 -19.97 -10.38
N THR A 361 20.51 -19.78 -11.43
CA THR A 361 20.98 -19.27 -12.72
C THR A 361 21.41 -17.80 -12.61
N LEU A 362 22.28 -17.34 -13.49
CA LEU A 362 22.67 -15.92 -13.56
C LEU A 362 21.45 -15.00 -13.73
N ALA A 363 20.41 -15.45 -14.44
CA ALA A 363 19.16 -14.72 -14.61
C ALA A 363 18.38 -14.56 -13.28
N GLU A 364 18.40 -15.57 -12.40
CA GLU A 364 17.78 -15.50 -11.08
C GLU A 364 18.56 -14.60 -10.14
N VAL A 365 19.89 -14.65 -10.17
CA VAL A 365 20.75 -13.72 -9.42
C VAL A 365 20.52 -12.29 -9.89
N LYS A 366 20.45 -12.05 -11.20
CA LYS A 366 20.10 -10.74 -11.77
C LYS A 366 18.74 -10.27 -11.29
N ARG A 367 17.70 -11.09 -11.42
CA ARG A 367 16.34 -10.74 -10.97
C ARG A 367 16.31 -10.45 -9.48
N TRP A 368 17.04 -11.22 -8.68
CA TRP A 368 17.18 -11.04 -7.24
C TRP A 368 17.88 -9.71 -6.89
N LEU A 369 19.00 -9.38 -7.56
CA LEU A 369 19.71 -8.11 -7.36
C LEU A 369 18.91 -6.90 -7.83
N SER A 370 18.33 -6.97 -9.02
CA SER A 370 17.43 -5.94 -9.54
C SER A 370 16.21 -5.73 -8.63
N SER A 371 15.73 -6.79 -7.94
CA SER A 371 14.63 -6.67 -6.99
C SER A 371 15.00 -6.00 -5.65
N ARG A 372 16.29 -5.80 -5.37
CA ARG A 372 16.77 -5.16 -4.13
C ARG A 372 17.33 -3.73 -4.33
N GLN A 373 17.18 -3.18 -5.53
CA GLN A 373 17.45 -1.79 -5.96
C GLN A 373 18.90 -1.26 -5.83
N ALA A 374 19.07 -0.08 -6.44
CA ALA A 374 20.24 0.39 -7.17
C ALA A 374 21.47 0.73 -6.33
N ALA A 375 22.58 0.11 -6.73
CA ALA A 375 23.89 0.09 -6.10
C ALA A 375 23.87 -0.61 -4.73
N PHE A 376 24.88 -1.42 -4.48
CA PHE A 376 25.12 -2.06 -3.20
C PHE A 376 26.63 -2.22 -3.11
N SER A 377 27.19 -1.97 -1.92
CA SER A 377 28.60 -2.28 -1.68
C SER A 377 28.67 -3.78 -1.40
N LEU A 378 29.34 -4.55 -2.26
CA LEU A 378 29.64 -5.94 -1.97
C LEU A 378 30.96 -6.02 -1.22
N ASP A 379 30.88 -6.50 0.01
CA ASP A 379 32.03 -6.98 0.74
C ASP A 379 32.37 -8.38 0.19
N LEU A 380 33.40 -8.48 -0.64
CA LEU A 380 33.81 -9.75 -1.25
C LEU A 380 34.84 -10.43 -0.34
N ASP A 381 34.64 -11.73 -0.08
CA ASP A 381 35.71 -12.56 0.48
C ASP A 381 36.95 -12.52 -0.44
N PRO A 382 38.16 -12.64 0.12
CA PRO A 382 39.40 -12.54 -0.66
C PRO A 382 39.39 -13.56 -1.82
N VAL A 383 39.45 -13.05 -3.04
CA VAL A 383 39.52 -13.85 -4.26
C VAL A 383 40.94 -14.42 -4.35
N THR A 384 41.12 -15.67 -3.91
CA THR A 384 42.44 -16.34 -3.92
C THR A 384 42.80 -16.95 -5.27
N ALA A 385 41.93 -16.88 -6.29
CA ALA A 385 42.20 -17.45 -7.62
C ALA A 385 41.58 -16.65 -8.77
N ALA A 386 42.36 -16.39 -9.82
CA ALA A 386 41.92 -15.77 -11.06
C ALA A 386 40.94 -16.69 -11.81
N TYR A 387 39.72 -16.23 -12.07
CA TYR A 387 38.69 -16.97 -12.81
C TYR A 387 38.50 -16.40 -14.22
N ARG A 388 38.50 -17.26 -15.24
CA ARG A 388 38.01 -16.93 -16.59
C ARG A 388 36.57 -17.42 -16.71
N ILE A 389 35.64 -16.52 -16.97
CA ILE A 389 34.23 -16.85 -17.26
C ILE A 389 34.18 -17.42 -18.69
N LYS A 390 33.82 -18.68 -18.83
CA LYS A 390 33.35 -19.30 -20.09
C LYS A 390 31.94 -19.81 -19.85
N ASP A 391 31.09 -19.78 -20.89
CA ASP A 391 29.66 -20.13 -20.93
C ASP A 391 29.33 -21.53 -20.37
N THR A 392 29.39 -21.68 -19.05
CA THR A 392 29.10 -22.92 -18.33
C THR A 392 28.18 -22.64 -17.14
N PRO A 393 27.39 -23.63 -16.69
CA PRO A 393 26.49 -23.48 -15.56
C PRO A 393 27.27 -23.04 -14.31
N TYR A 394 26.79 -21.97 -13.65
CA TYR A 394 27.41 -21.39 -12.47
C TYR A 394 27.49 -22.43 -11.33
N LYS A 395 28.70 -22.82 -10.96
CA LYS A 395 28.98 -23.78 -9.88
C LYS A 395 30.03 -23.19 -8.92
N GLY A 396 29.64 -22.26 -8.07
CA GLY A 396 30.48 -21.82 -6.94
C GLY A 396 30.07 -20.49 -6.32
N PRO A 397 30.41 -20.21 -5.05
CA PRO A 397 29.97 -19.04 -4.28
C PRO A 397 30.80 -17.78 -4.58
N ASN A 398 31.28 -17.61 -5.81
CA ASN A 398 32.20 -16.51 -6.13
C ASN A 398 31.40 -15.26 -6.53
N LEU A 399 31.15 -14.43 -5.52
CA LEU A 399 30.49 -13.13 -5.64
C LEU A 399 31.18 -12.20 -6.65
N TYR A 400 32.49 -12.31 -6.84
CA TYR A 400 33.23 -11.52 -7.83
C TYR A 400 32.74 -11.75 -9.27
N ALA A 401 32.45 -12.99 -9.66
CA ALA A 401 31.94 -13.31 -11.00
C ALA A 401 30.52 -12.76 -11.23
N VAL A 402 29.70 -12.74 -10.17
CA VAL A 402 28.37 -12.12 -10.18
C VAL A 402 28.50 -10.61 -10.33
N VAL A 403 29.40 -9.97 -9.58
CA VAL A 403 29.72 -8.54 -9.67
C VAL A 403 30.19 -8.13 -11.06
N MET A 404 31.12 -8.89 -11.64
CA MET A 404 31.62 -8.63 -12.99
C MET A 404 30.52 -8.74 -14.05
N ALA A 405 29.61 -9.72 -13.94
CA ALA A 405 28.48 -9.86 -14.85
C ALA A 405 27.47 -8.70 -14.74
N ILE A 406 27.28 -8.15 -13.54
CA ILE A 406 26.41 -6.98 -13.31
C ILE A 406 27.04 -5.73 -13.91
N VAL A 407 28.33 -5.50 -13.64
CA VAL A 407 29.09 -4.35 -14.16
C VAL A 407 29.15 -4.37 -15.69
N SER A 408 29.42 -5.54 -16.29
CA SER A 408 29.52 -5.67 -17.74
C SER A 408 28.23 -5.37 -18.49
N GLU A 409 27.08 -5.55 -17.85
CA GLU A 409 25.76 -5.32 -18.45
C GLU A 409 25.11 -4.00 -18.01
N ASN A 410 25.71 -3.30 -17.05
CA ASN A 410 25.27 -1.99 -16.57
C ASN A 410 26.43 -1.00 -16.70
N PRO A 411 26.74 -0.52 -17.92
CA PRO A 411 27.89 0.34 -18.17
C PRO A 411 28.01 1.63 -17.34
N PRO A 412 26.94 2.23 -16.75
CA PRO A 412 27.11 3.32 -15.80
C PRO A 412 27.56 2.89 -14.39
N LEU A 413 27.56 1.60 -14.05
CA LEU A 413 28.11 1.08 -12.80
C LEU A 413 29.61 0.81 -12.96
N CYS A 414 30.41 1.53 -12.19
CA CYS A 414 31.85 1.40 -12.18
C CYS A 414 32.30 0.64 -10.94
N MET A 415 33.23 -0.29 -11.16
CA MET A 415 33.79 -1.11 -10.10
C MET A 415 35.09 -0.47 -9.61
N GLU A 416 35.08 0.07 -8.40
CA GLU A 416 36.27 0.59 -7.74
C GLU A 416 36.75 -0.47 -6.74
N GLY A 417 37.72 -1.28 -7.17
CA GLY A 417 38.35 -2.30 -6.33
C GLY A 417 39.63 -1.77 -5.69
N SER A 418 39.77 -1.92 -4.37
CA SER A 418 41.08 -1.82 -3.72
C SER A 418 41.59 -3.23 -3.44
N PHE A 419 42.81 -3.53 -3.90
CA PHE A 419 43.49 -4.81 -3.69
C PHE A 419 44.77 -4.58 -2.89
N PRO A 420 44.70 -4.33 -1.57
CA PRO A 420 45.91 -4.27 -0.75
C PRO A 420 46.54 -5.67 -0.74
N PRO A 421 47.87 -5.78 -0.84
CA PRO A 421 48.58 -7.07 -0.91
C PRO A 421 48.29 -8.00 0.29
N ASP A 422 47.82 -7.43 1.42
CA ASP A 422 47.68 -8.14 2.69
C ASP A 422 46.27 -8.00 3.32
N LYS A 423 45.26 -7.50 2.58
CA LYS A 423 43.90 -7.28 3.11
C LYS A 423 42.82 -7.77 2.15
N GLN A 424 41.60 -7.92 2.67
CA GLN A 424 40.40 -8.25 1.91
C GLN A 424 40.20 -7.26 0.75
N ALA A 425 39.88 -7.79 -0.43
CA ALA A 425 39.57 -7.00 -1.61
C ALA A 425 38.19 -6.35 -1.41
N VAL A 426 38.16 -5.04 -1.22
CA VAL A 426 36.90 -4.29 -1.14
C VAL A 426 36.54 -3.83 -2.53
N VAL A 427 35.41 -4.30 -3.04
CA VAL A 427 34.87 -3.91 -4.34
C VAL A 427 33.67 -3.01 -4.13
N THR A 428 33.85 -1.72 -4.43
CA THR A 428 32.76 -0.75 -4.36
C THR A 428 32.17 -0.55 -5.75
N LEU A 429 30.87 -0.77 -5.90
CA LEU A 429 30.15 -0.39 -7.12
C LEU A 429 29.65 1.05 -6.99
N ARG A 430 30.02 1.89 -7.95
CA ARG A 430 29.68 3.32 -7.99
C ARG A 430 28.96 3.65 -9.29
N ALA A 431 27.80 4.31 -9.20
CA ALA A 431 27.09 4.83 -10.37
C ALA A 431 27.44 6.31 -10.67
N ASP A 432 28.20 6.97 -9.78
CA ASP A 432 28.41 8.42 -9.74
C ASP A 432 29.72 8.90 -10.40
N LYS A 433 30.58 7.98 -10.85
CA LYS A 433 31.89 8.30 -11.45
C LYS A 433 32.08 7.58 -12.78
N PRO A 434 32.78 8.17 -13.76
CA PRO A 434 33.19 7.46 -14.97
C PRO A 434 34.16 6.32 -14.62
N CYS A 435 34.00 5.18 -15.29
CA CYS A 435 34.78 3.98 -15.01
C CYS A 435 36.24 4.20 -15.42
N LYS A 436 37.17 3.85 -14.54
CA LYS A 436 38.61 3.84 -14.82
C LYS A 436 39.09 2.47 -15.24
#